data_AF-B6Q6Y0-F1
#
_entry.id   AF-B6Q6Y0-F1
#
_cell.length_a   1.000
_cell.length_b   1.000
_cell.length_c   1.000
_cell.angle_alpha   90.00
_cell.angle_beta   90.00
_cell.angle_gamma   90.00
#
_symmetry.space_group_name_H-M   'P 1'
#
loop_
_entity.id
_entity.type
_entity.pdbx_description
1 polymer ?
#
loop_
_entity_poly.entity_id
_entity_poly.type
_entity_poly.pdbx_seq_one_letter_code
_entity_poly.pdbx_strand_id
1 'polypeptide(L)'
;MEENKLTYPSFAPWDITPATFTQLLNLYPTTLKEGYKRKLVASHARRYKKHPERMNKEDPVFDKQTNEYLKMDEWRYQTIPRVLRDRDEGKEDGEKKKKKKKGTIHSKQGRSGDSLFMNKEELVQLMEWKLKHGQYRPALAGMIKTNNPEVVHKTTCDAFKALIDKTPTHDSLEETFPKKSQDILVKPLRAVGPATASLILAVATEGKKNEIPFYSDDIYWWLCLGLFPGSEKNRYNDKKAAKSMRDDGRLDVKYNMEEYRELYEEVFKLRHRLNHGDDEKDQKEEPRQFSCADVERVAYVLKNFDISGFPNAAEILEQYEATMDEARIDQNPLGKKKSRHDDDDESEERGGKRQAGFAETGRGKRKKV
;
A
#
# COMPACT_ATOMS: atom_id res chain seq x y z
N MET A 1 -26.28 3.80 36.06
CA MET A 1 -25.11 4.52 35.54
C MET A 1 -24.74 3.80 34.27
N GLU A 2 -25.23 4.29 33.13
CA GLU A 2 -24.71 3.83 31.83
C GLU A 2 -23.24 4.25 31.78
N GLU A 3 -22.35 3.27 31.82
CA GLU A 3 -20.95 3.50 31.48
C GLU A 3 -20.95 4.12 30.08
N ASN A 4 -20.51 5.37 30.02
CA ASN A 4 -20.34 6.12 28.78
C ASN A 4 -19.20 5.44 28.01
N LYS A 5 -19.48 4.32 27.34
CA LYS A 5 -18.51 3.62 26.49
C LYS A 5 -18.02 4.65 25.48
N LEU A 6 -16.74 5.00 25.57
CA LEU A 6 -16.09 5.86 24.57
C LEU A 6 -16.36 5.25 23.18
N THR A 7 -17.23 5.88 22.41
CA THR A 7 -17.50 5.48 21.03
C THR A 7 -16.43 6.09 20.14
N TYR A 8 -15.43 5.28 19.79
CA TYR A 8 -14.41 5.66 18.81
C TYR A 8 -15.00 5.75 17.40
N PRO A 9 -14.42 6.57 16.51
CA PRO A 9 -14.89 6.69 15.14
C PRO A 9 -14.70 5.37 14.37
N SER A 10 -15.61 5.09 13.44
CA SER A 10 -15.46 3.95 12.53
C SER A 10 -14.42 4.24 11.45
N PHE A 11 -13.55 3.26 11.21
CA PHE A 11 -12.58 3.26 10.10
C PHE A 11 -13.01 2.34 8.94
N ALA A 12 -14.20 1.77 9.02
CA ALA A 12 -14.73 0.90 7.98
C ALA A 12 -15.03 1.70 6.70
N PRO A 13 -14.67 1.20 5.49
CA PRO A 13 -14.90 1.94 4.24
C PRO A 13 -16.36 2.35 4.00
N TRP A 14 -17.32 1.56 4.47
CA TRP A 14 -18.75 1.83 4.34
C TRP A 14 -19.29 2.83 5.38
N ASP A 15 -18.62 3.00 6.52
CA ASP A 15 -19.11 3.83 7.64
C ASP A 15 -18.24 5.06 7.95
N ILE A 16 -17.01 5.14 7.43
CA ILE A 16 -16.10 6.25 7.74
C ILE A 16 -16.68 7.59 7.26
N THR A 17 -16.72 8.58 8.15
CA THR A 17 -17.28 9.91 7.84
C THR A 17 -16.26 10.81 7.13
N PRO A 18 -16.69 11.84 6.38
CA PRO A 18 -15.80 12.85 5.81
C PRO A 18 -14.91 13.54 6.86
N ALA A 19 -15.42 13.73 8.08
CA ALA A 19 -14.68 14.32 9.19
C ALA A 19 -13.54 13.41 9.68
N THR A 20 -13.84 12.13 9.94
CA THR A 20 -12.81 11.14 10.31
C THR A 20 -11.78 10.96 9.20
N PHE A 21 -12.23 10.89 7.94
CA PHE A 21 -11.34 10.79 6.78
C PHE A 21 -10.40 11.99 6.68
N THR A 22 -10.91 13.21 6.89
CA THR A 22 -10.10 14.44 6.91
C THR A 22 -9.09 14.44 8.06
N GLN A 23 -9.49 13.99 9.25
CA GLN A 23 -8.59 13.88 10.40
C GLN A 23 -7.43 12.93 10.09
N LEU A 24 -7.70 11.75 9.55
CA LEU A 24 -6.67 10.78 9.15
C LEU A 24 -5.74 11.35 8.08
N LEU A 25 -6.30 12.04 7.08
CA LEU A 25 -5.52 12.64 6.01
C LEU A 25 -4.55 13.71 6.54
N ASN A 26 -4.96 14.50 7.54
CA ASN A 26 -4.10 15.49 8.18
C ASN A 26 -2.93 14.86 8.97
N LEU A 27 -3.07 13.60 9.39
CA LEU A 27 -2.01 12.85 10.07
C LEU A 27 -1.00 12.22 9.11
N TYR A 28 -1.27 12.22 7.80
CA TYR A 28 -0.40 11.57 6.82
C TYR A 28 1.08 12.03 6.88
N PRO A 29 1.41 13.35 6.92
CA PRO A 29 2.80 13.79 6.94
C PRO A 29 3.58 13.27 8.17
N THR A 30 2.94 13.31 9.34
CA THR A 30 3.54 12.81 10.59
C THR A 30 3.70 11.30 10.55
N THR A 31 2.66 10.58 10.12
CA THR A 31 2.68 9.12 10.01
C THR A 31 3.77 8.64 9.04
N LEU A 32 3.92 9.31 7.90
CA LEU A 32 4.93 9.01 6.89
C LEU A 32 6.34 9.21 7.44
N LYS A 33 6.57 10.31 8.16
CA LYS A 33 7.86 10.61 8.79
C LYS A 33 8.25 9.55 9.81
N GLU A 34 7.35 9.27 10.77
CA GLU A 34 7.62 8.29 11.83
C GLU A 34 7.72 6.87 11.26
N GLY A 35 6.87 6.51 10.30
CA GLY A 35 6.86 5.19 9.67
C GLY A 35 8.14 4.91 8.90
N TYR A 36 8.63 5.88 8.13
CA TYR A 36 9.89 5.72 7.41
C TYR A 36 11.10 5.72 8.34
N LYS A 37 11.13 6.59 9.37
CA LYS A 37 12.19 6.59 10.39
C LYS A 37 12.26 5.24 11.11
N ARG A 38 11.11 4.71 11.54
CA ARG A 38 11.00 3.37 12.14
C ARG A 38 11.54 2.28 11.20
N LYS A 39 11.22 2.33 9.91
CA LYS A 39 11.72 1.38 8.89
C LYS A 39 13.25 1.44 8.76
N LEU A 40 13.84 2.63 8.77
CA LEU A 40 15.30 2.81 8.71
C LEU A 40 15.99 2.28 9.97
N VAL A 41 15.48 2.65 11.15
CA VAL A 41 15.98 2.17 12.45
C VAL A 41 15.90 0.65 12.52
N ALA A 42 14.76 0.05 12.18
CA ALA A 42 14.58 -1.40 12.19
C ALA A 42 15.51 -2.12 11.20
N SER A 43 15.73 -1.55 10.01
CA SER A 43 16.68 -2.08 9.03
C SER A 43 18.13 -2.02 9.54
N HIS A 44 18.52 -0.90 10.14
CA HIS A 44 19.86 -0.69 10.69
C HIS A 44 20.12 -1.59 11.91
N ALA A 45 19.12 -1.76 12.79
CA ALA A 45 19.17 -2.61 13.98
C ALA A 45 19.56 -4.06 13.66
N ARG A 46 19.23 -4.56 12.46
CA ARG A 46 19.61 -5.92 12.02
C ARG A 46 21.12 -6.14 12.03
N ARG A 47 21.92 -5.09 11.81
CA ARG A 47 23.40 -5.15 11.86
C ARG A 47 23.94 -5.25 13.28
N TYR A 48 23.17 -4.79 14.27
CA TYR A 48 23.51 -4.76 15.69
C TYR A 48 22.81 -5.84 16.50
N LYS A 49 22.24 -6.88 15.84
CA LYS A 49 21.46 -7.93 16.51
C LYS A 49 22.18 -8.61 17.68
N LYS A 50 23.50 -8.75 17.61
CA LYS A 50 24.34 -9.37 18.67
C LYS A 50 24.71 -8.39 19.80
N HIS A 51 24.67 -7.08 19.52
CA HIS A 51 25.08 -6.00 20.42
C HIS A 51 24.15 -4.80 20.27
N PRO A 52 22.87 -4.91 20.69
CA PRO A 52 21.88 -3.84 20.52
C PRO A 52 22.27 -2.53 21.21
N GLU A 53 23.04 -2.61 22.30
CA GLU A 53 23.55 -1.48 23.08
C GLU A 53 24.47 -0.54 22.29
N ARG A 54 25.09 -1.04 21.21
CA ARG A 54 25.97 -0.25 20.34
C ARG A 54 25.20 0.57 19.29
N MET A 55 23.90 0.37 19.19
CA MET A 55 23.08 1.05 18.20
C MET A 55 22.65 2.42 18.71
N ASN A 56 23.09 3.48 18.04
CA ASN A 56 22.50 4.79 18.23
C ASN A 56 21.17 4.88 17.46
N LYS A 57 20.04 4.80 18.17
CA LYS A 57 18.69 4.92 17.57
C LYS A 57 18.35 6.36 17.16
N GLU A 58 19.07 7.34 17.70
CA GLU A 58 18.89 8.77 17.47
C GLU A 58 19.93 9.34 16.50
N ASP A 59 20.58 8.47 15.71
CA ASP A 59 21.54 8.92 14.72
C ASP A 59 20.90 9.92 13.73
N PRO A 60 21.44 11.15 13.59
CA PRO A 60 20.93 12.16 12.67
C PRO A 60 20.83 11.70 11.20
N VAL A 61 21.55 10.64 10.82
CA VAL A 61 21.42 10.01 9.51
C VAL A 61 19.98 9.56 9.23
N PHE A 62 19.24 9.08 10.24
CA PHE A 62 17.85 8.66 10.06
C PHE A 62 16.93 9.83 9.73
N ASP A 63 17.14 10.98 10.37
CA ASP A 63 16.36 12.19 10.07
C ASP A 63 16.70 12.74 8.69
N LYS A 64 17.99 12.74 8.31
CA LYS A 64 18.41 13.14 6.97
C LYS A 64 17.77 12.27 5.88
N GLN A 65 17.84 10.94 6.02
CA GLN A 65 17.26 10.00 5.06
C GLN A 65 15.73 10.07 5.02
N THR A 66 15.09 10.30 6.18
CA THR A 66 13.64 10.54 6.25
C THR A 66 13.26 11.82 5.51
N ASN A 67 13.99 12.93 5.70
CA ASN A 67 13.72 14.18 4.99
C ASN A 67 13.92 14.06 3.47
N GLU A 68 14.93 13.30 3.02
CA GLU A 68 15.08 12.97 1.60
C GLU A 68 13.89 12.17 1.07
N TYR A 69 13.34 11.28 1.88
CA TYR A 69 12.14 10.51 1.53
C TYR A 69 10.87 11.35 1.45
N LEU A 70 10.65 12.26 2.40
CA LEU A 70 9.53 13.20 2.35
C LEU A 70 9.54 14.05 1.08
N LYS A 71 10.72 14.47 0.59
CA LYS A 71 10.84 15.18 -0.70
C LYS A 71 10.46 14.33 -1.90
N MET A 72 10.78 13.03 -1.90
CA MET A 72 10.34 12.12 -2.97
C MET A 72 8.82 11.90 -2.92
N ASP A 73 8.24 11.88 -1.72
CA ASP A 73 6.80 11.75 -1.53
C ASP A 73 6.05 13.01 -2.01
N GLU A 74 6.51 14.19 -1.60
CA GLU A 74 6.03 15.47 -2.13
C GLU A 74 6.15 15.52 -3.66
N TRP A 75 7.27 15.05 -4.21
CA TRP A 75 7.44 14.99 -5.66
C TRP A 75 6.38 14.10 -6.33
N ARG A 76 6.08 12.93 -5.75
CA ARG A 76 5.08 12.00 -6.29
C ARG A 76 3.67 12.59 -6.27
N TYR A 77 3.32 13.29 -5.20
CA TYR A 77 1.94 13.76 -4.98
C TYR A 77 1.67 15.19 -5.46
N GLN A 78 2.70 16.01 -5.67
CA GLN A 78 2.51 17.41 -6.02
C GLN A 78 3.25 17.76 -7.31
N THR A 79 4.54 17.43 -7.38
CA THR A 79 5.40 17.86 -8.49
C THR A 79 5.08 17.13 -9.78
N ILE A 80 5.12 15.79 -9.80
CA ILE A 80 4.92 15.04 -11.05
C ILE A 80 3.49 15.18 -11.62
N PRO A 81 2.40 15.19 -10.83
CA PRO A 81 1.07 15.43 -11.40
C PRO A 81 0.95 16.83 -12.00
N ARG A 82 1.54 17.86 -11.35
CA ARG A 82 1.59 19.21 -11.91
C ARG A 82 2.38 19.27 -13.20
N VAL A 83 3.57 18.68 -13.25
CA VAL A 83 4.40 18.63 -14.47
C VAL A 83 3.66 17.95 -15.62
N LEU A 84 2.92 16.87 -15.34
CA LEU A 84 2.11 16.19 -16.33
C LEU A 84 0.92 17.03 -16.81
N ARG A 85 0.23 17.75 -15.91
CA ARG A 85 -0.84 18.70 -16.30
C ARG A 85 -0.31 19.85 -17.15
N ASP A 86 0.79 20.48 -16.74
CA ASP A 86 1.41 21.58 -17.50
C ASP A 86 1.83 21.09 -18.89
N ARG A 87 2.34 19.85 -18.99
CA ARG A 87 2.68 19.20 -20.25
C ARG A 87 1.46 18.91 -21.13
N ASP A 88 0.36 18.42 -20.56
CA ASP A 88 -0.90 18.17 -21.26
C ASP A 88 -1.48 19.48 -21.85
N GLU A 89 -1.39 20.57 -21.09
CA GLU A 89 -1.86 21.91 -21.47
C GLU A 89 -0.89 22.66 -22.41
N GLY A 90 0.25 22.07 -22.75
CA GLY A 90 1.26 22.69 -23.62
C GLY A 90 2.05 23.84 -22.95
N LYS A 91 1.98 23.94 -21.62
CA LYS A 91 2.73 24.91 -20.78
C LYS A 91 4.14 24.37 -20.48
N GLU A 92 4.99 24.16 -21.48
CA GLU A 92 6.39 23.80 -21.21
C GLU A 92 7.21 25.01 -20.70
N ASP A 93 8.01 24.77 -19.66
CA ASP A 93 8.99 25.71 -19.08
C ASP A 93 9.84 26.41 -20.15
N GLY A 94 9.84 27.73 -20.12
CA GLY A 94 10.51 28.60 -21.08
C GLY A 94 12.03 28.41 -21.22
N GLU A 95 12.68 27.65 -20.34
CA GLU A 95 14.12 27.38 -20.40
C GLU A 95 14.52 26.39 -21.51
N LYS A 96 13.71 25.37 -21.81
CA LYS A 96 14.04 24.39 -22.88
C LYS A 96 13.81 24.94 -24.29
N LYS A 97 12.93 25.94 -24.44
CA LYS A 97 12.75 26.66 -25.73
C LYS A 97 14.01 27.41 -26.17
N LYS A 98 14.86 27.90 -25.25
CA LYS A 98 16.11 28.60 -25.60
C LYS A 98 17.21 27.67 -26.12
N LYS A 99 17.32 26.43 -25.60
CA LYS A 99 18.35 25.47 -26.08
C LYS A 99 17.97 24.76 -27.39
N LYS A 100 16.69 24.49 -27.64
CA LYS A 100 16.24 23.88 -28.93
C LYS A 100 16.34 24.81 -30.13
N LYS A 101 16.45 26.14 -29.94
CA LYS A 101 16.51 27.11 -31.05
C LYS A 101 17.88 27.25 -31.74
N LYS A 102 18.92 26.52 -31.31
CA LYS A 102 20.29 26.66 -31.85
C LYS A 102 20.86 25.41 -32.55
N GLY A 103 20.05 24.42 -32.89
CA GLY A 103 20.48 23.25 -33.66
C GLY A 103 19.38 22.74 -34.58
N THR A 104 19.49 23.07 -35.86
CA THR A 104 18.60 22.61 -36.95
C THR A 104 18.59 21.09 -37.06
N ILE A 105 17.42 20.48 -37.26
CA ILE A 105 17.06 19.55 -38.37
C ILE A 105 15.59 19.14 -38.18
N HIS A 106 14.86 19.10 -39.29
CA HIS A 106 13.44 18.81 -39.41
C HIS A 106 13.00 17.53 -38.69
N SER A 107 11.99 17.67 -37.81
CA SER A 107 10.98 16.64 -37.62
C SER A 107 9.61 17.29 -37.81
N LYS A 108 8.99 16.98 -38.96
CA LYS A 108 7.56 17.21 -39.23
C LYS A 108 6.74 16.21 -38.40
N GLN A 109 5.46 16.55 -38.23
CA GLN A 109 4.45 15.90 -37.37
C GLN A 109 4.57 16.16 -35.86
N GLY A 110 4.35 17.41 -35.46
CA GLY A 110 3.56 17.65 -34.26
C GLY A 110 2.09 17.37 -34.59
N ARG A 111 1.61 16.15 -34.40
CA ARG A 111 0.16 15.92 -34.25
C ARG A 111 -0.20 16.51 -32.89
N SER A 112 -1.24 17.33 -32.82
CA SER A 112 -1.70 18.00 -31.59
C SER A 112 -2.28 17.05 -30.53
N GLY A 113 -1.85 15.78 -30.51
CA GLY A 113 -2.32 14.73 -29.61
C GLY A 113 -1.21 13.98 -28.87
N ASP A 114 0.06 14.36 -29.03
CA ASP A 114 1.21 13.76 -28.31
C ASP A 114 1.64 14.63 -27.10
N SER A 115 0.74 15.46 -26.54
CA SER A 115 1.08 16.41 -25.48
C SER A 115 1.49 15.68 -24.20
N LEU A 116 0.72 14.68 -23.76
CA LEU A 116 0.94 14.00 -22.49
C LEU A 116 1.78 12.72 -22.65
N PHE A 117 2.92 12.67 -21.96
CA PHE A 117 3.84 11.53 -21.91
C PHE A 117 4.65 11.59 -20.61
N MET A 118 5.45 10.56 -20.32
CA MET A 118 6.41 10.54 -19.20
C MET A 118 7.83 10.31 -19.72
N ASN A 119 8.81 10.98 -19.11
CA ASN A 119 10.22 10.76 -19.39
C ASN A 119 10.75 9.53 -18.63
N LYS A 120 11.86 8.96 -19.11
CA LYS A 120 12.50 7.81 -18.44
C LYS A 120 12.88 8.12 -16.99
N GLU A 121 13.43 9.30 -16.73
CA GLU A 121 13.88 9.72 -15.41
C GLU A 121 12.71 9.84 -14.44
N GLU A 122 11.57 10.36 -14.90
CA GLU A 122 10.31 10.44 -14.15
C GLU A 122 9.80 9.03 -13.80
N LEU A 123 9.84 8.09 -14.76
CA LEU A 123 9.45 6.69 -14.53
C LEU A 123 10.38 6.00 -13.51
N VAL A 124 11.68 6.23 -13.61
CA VAL A 124 12.66 5.68 -12.64
C VAL A 124 12.40 6.24 -11.25
N GLN A 125 12.18 7.55 -11.14
CA GLN A 125 11.91 8.21 -9.87
C GLN A 125 10.59 7.72 -9.23
N LEU A 126 9.53 7.49 -10.01
CA LEU A 126 8.29 6.86 -9.52
C LEU A 126 8.54 5.45 -8.99
N MET A 127 9.34 4.64 -9.69
CA MET A 127 9.71 3.30 -9.20
C MET A 127 10.51 3.39 -7.90
N GLU A 128 11.46 4.32 -7.80
CA GLU A 128 12.25 4.51 -6.58
C GLU A 128 11.38 4.93 -5.39
N TRP A 129 10.42 5.85 -5.60
CA TRP A 129 9.41 6.19 -4.59
C TRP A 129 8.58 4.96 -4.20
N LYS A 130 8.02 4.23 -5.18
CA LYS A 130 7.17 3.05 -4.94
C LYS A 130 7.87 2.00 -4.08
N LEU A 131 9.15 1.71 -4.36
CA LEU A 131 9.94 0.71 -3.64
C LEU A 131 10.30 1.16 -2.21
N LYS A 132 10.38 2.48 -1.97
CA LYS A 132 10.60 3.04 -0.62
C LYS A 132 9.30 3.10 0.18
N HIS A 133 8.19 3.44 -0.47
CA HIS A 133 6.85 3.54 0.12
C HIS A 133 6.32 2.16 0.52
N GLY A 134 6.27 1.22 -0.43
CA GLY A 134 5.75 -0.13 -0.21
C GLY A 134 6.81 -1.19 0.08
N GLN A 135 6.54 -2.41 -0.38
CA GLN A 135 7.44 -3.54 -0.26
C GLN A 135 8.69 -3.36 -1.14
N TYR A 136 9.86 -3.41 -0.51
CA TYR A 136 11.14 -3.26 -1.21
C TYR A 136 11.49 -4.50 -2.04
N ARG A 137 11.53 -4.33 -3.37
CA ARG A 137 11.89 -5.37 -4.35
C ARG A 137 13.10 -4.92 -5.18
N PRO A 138 14.34 -5.19 -4.73
CA PRO A 138 15.56 -4.58 -5.29
C PRO A 138 15.79 -4.88 -6.77
N ALA A 139 15.36 -6.05 -7.27
CA ALA A 139 15.48 -6.42 -8.68
C ALA A 139 14.76 -5.43 -9.62
N LEU A 140 13.65 -4.82 -9.17
CA LEU A 140 12.89 -3.88 -9.98
C LEU A 140 13.65 -2.56 -10.23
N ALA A 141 14.43 -2.10 -9.25
CA ALA A 141 15.19 -0.85 -9.33
C ALA A 141 16.27 -0.88 -10.43
N GLY A 142 16.90 -2.05 -10.65
CA GLY A 142 17.85 -2.22 -11.74
C GLY A 142 17.14 -2.32 -13.10
N MET A 143 16.08 -3.11 -13.18
CA MET A 143 15.35 -3.36 -14.44
C MET A 143 14.69 -2.11 -15.00
N ILE A 144 14.06 -1.27 -14.17
CA ILE A 144 13.38 -0.05 -14.65
C ILE A 144 14.34 0.90 -15.38
N LYS A 145 15.61 0.96 -14.95
CA LYS A 145 16.67 1.80 -15.52
C LYS A 145 17.13 1.34 -16.90
N THR A 146 16.83 0.10 -17.29
CA THR A 146 17.21 -0.45 -18.59
C THR A 146 16.22 -0.14 -19.71
N ASN A 147 15.06 0.44 -19.40
CA ASN A 147 14.10 0.84 -20.43
C ASN A 147 14.70 1.89 -21.37
N ASN A 148 14.41 1.78 -22.65
CA ASN A 148 14.81 2.77 -23.65
C ASN A 148 13.94 4.04 -23.52
N PRO A 149 14.52 5.27 -23.53
CA PRO A 149 13.76 6.52 -23.37
C PRO A 149 12.64 6.72 -24.39
N GLU A 150 12.89 6.42 -25.66
CA GLU A 150 11.91 6.56 -26.74
C GLU A 150 10.73 5.58 -26.56
N VAL A 151 11.00 4.36 -26.08
CA VAL A 151 9.95 3.39 -25.73
C VAL A 151 9.11 3.89 -24.57
N VAL A 152 9.74 4.41 -23.49
CA VAL A 152 8.99 4.98 -22.34
C VAL A 152 8.08 6.12 -22.80
N HIS A 153 8.61 7.05 -23.58
CA HIS A 153 7.85 8.18 -24.10
C HIS A 153 6.65 7.73 -24.93
N LYS A 154 6.90 6.88 -25.95
CA LYS A 154 5.85 6.41 -26.85
C LYS A 154 4.78 5.61 -26.10
N THR A 155 5.19 4.66 -25.27
CA THR A 155 4.25 3.80 -24.55
C THR A 155 3.38 4.59 -23.59
N THR A 156 3.95 5.53 -22.83
CA THR A 156 3.17 6.34 -21.89
C THR A 156 2.20 7.26 -22.62
N CYS A 157 2.65 7.89 -23.71
CA CYS A 157 1.77 8.67 -24.60
C CYS A 157 0.58 7.84 -25.13
N ASP A 158 0.84 6.65 -25.66
CA ASP A 158 -0.21 5.76 -26.19
C ASP A 158 -1.17 5.30 -25.07
N ALA A 159 -0.65 5.02 -23.87
CA ALA A 159 -1.46 4.63 -22.72
C ALA A 159 -2.38 5.76 -22.24
N PHE A 160 -1.88 7.00 -22.22
CA PHE A 160 -2.66 8.17 -21.81
C PHE A 160 -3.75 8.52 -22.82
N LYS A 161 -3.49 8.39 -24.13
CA LYS A 161 -4.53 8.54 -25.17
C LYS A 161 -5.64 7.50 -25.08
N ALA A 162 -5.36 6.34 -24.49
CA ALA A 162 -6.33 5.28 -24.31
C ALA A 162 -7.24 5.49 -23.07
N LEU A 163 -6.99 6.54 -22.28
CA LEU A 163 -7.83 6.90 -21.14
C LEU A 163 -9.21 7.40 -21.59
N ILE A 164 -10.20 7.11 -20.78
CA ILE A 164 -11.59 7.53 -21.01
C ILE A 164 -11.86 8.77 -20.16
N ASP A 165 -12.14 9.89 -20.82
CA ASP A 165 -12.49 11.16 -20.17
C ASP A 165 -13.99 11.20 -19.81
N LYS A 166 -14.39 10.33 -18.89
CA LYS A 166 -15.76 10.21 -18.39
C LYS A 166 -15.72 10.00 -16.88
N THR A 167 -16.48 10.80 -16.12
CA THR A 167 -16.65 10.57 -14.68
C THR A 167 -17.25 9.18 -14.48
N PRO A 168 -16.57 8.28 -13.72
CA PRO A 168 -17.14 6.97 -13.45
C PRO A 168 -18.44 7.11 -12.66
N THR A 169 -19.44 6.33 -13.02
CA THR A 169 -20.65 6.07 -12.25
C THR A 169 -20.70 4.58 -11.94
N HIS A 170 -21.58 4.18 -11.01
CA HIS A 170 -21.79 2.77 -10.68
C HIS A 170 -21.98 1.90 -11.94
N ASP A 171 -22.77 2.37 -12.92
CA ASP A 171 -23.09 1.63 -14.13
C ASP A 171 -22.00 1.72 -15.22
N SER A 172 -21.07 2.68 -15.11
CA SER A 172 -19.99 2.86 -16.08
C SER A 172 -18.63 2.34 -15.59
N LEU A 173 -18.58 1.60 -14.49
CA LEU A 173 -17.31 1.09 -13.93
C LEU A 173 -16.58 0.16 -14.91
N GLU A 174 -17.30 -0.73 -15.59
CA GLU A 174 -16.71 -1.63 -16.60
C GLU A 174 -16.10 -0.84 -17.77
N GLU A 175 -16.81 0.18 -18.24
CA GLU A 175 -16.37 1.03 -19.35
C GLU A 175 -15.15 1.86 -18.94
N THR A 176 -15.21 2.50 -17.77
CA THR A 176 -14.18 3.46 -17.31
C THR A 176 -12.92 2.80 -16.76
N PHE A 177 -12.96 1.50 -16.46
CA PHE A 177 -11.80 0.74 -16.00
C PHE A 177 -10.65 0.79 -17.02
N PRO A 178 -9.43 1.22 -16.64
CA PRO A 178 -8.35 1.55 -17.58
C PRO A 178 -7.57 0.33 -18.10
N LYS A 179 -8.27 -0.75 -18.46
CA LYS A 179 -7.65 -2.01 -18.93
C LYS A 179 -6.74 -1.81 -20.14
N LYS A 180 -7.19 -1.03 -21.12
CA LYS A 180 -6.42 -0.77 -22.35
C LYS A 180 -5.12 -0.02 -22.06
N SER A 181 -5.17 1.02 -21.22
CA SER A 181 -3.99 1.78 -20.79
C SER A 181 -3.02 0.92 -19.99
N GLN A 182 -3.52 0.06 -19.10
CA GLN A 182 -2.74 -0.93 -18.36
C GLN A 182 -2.00 -1.89 -19.31
N ASP A 183 -2.69 -2.49 -20.27
CA ASP A 183 -2.09 -3.42 -21.24
C ASP A 183 -0.99 -2.76 -22.10
N ILE A 184 -1.16 -1.49 -22.45
CA ILE A 184 -0.15 -0.72 -23.21
C ILE A 184 1.10 -0.53 -22.36
N LEU A 185 0.98 -0.24 -21.06
CA LEU A 185 2.12 0.01 -20.16
C LEU A 185 2.89 -1.27 -19.80
N VAL A 186 2.19 -2.37 -19.51
CA VAL A 186 2.79 -3.58 -18.95
C VAL A 186 3.60 -4.37 -19.98
N LYS A 187 3.21 -4.36 -21.26
CA LYS A 187 3.85 -5.21 -22.29
C LYS A 187 5.27 -4.76 -22.68
N PRO A 188 5.54 -3.49 -22.97
CA PRO A 188 6.85 -3.07 -23.51
C PRO A 188 7.82 -2.58 -22.43
N LEU A 189 7.37 -2.25 -21.22
CA LEU A 189 8.20 -1.65 -20.17
C LEU A 189 8.66 -2.69 -19.15
N ARG A 190 9.98 -2.85 -19.03
CA ARG A 190 10.59 -3.73 -18.02
C ARG A 190 10.31 -3.21 -16.61
N ALA A 191 10.03 -4.13 -15.69
CA ALA A 191 9.65 -3.88 -14.29
C ALA A 191 8.34 -3.11 -14.09
N VAL A 192 7.54 -2.92 -15.15
CA VAL A 192 6.20 -2.36 -15.07
C VAL A 192 5.18 -3.49 -15.11
N GLY A 193 4.66 -3.86 -13.94
CA GLY A 193 3.48 -4.72 -13.81
C GLY A 193 2.21 -3.91 -13.50
N PRO A 194 1.04 -4.55 -13.30
CA PRO A 194 -0.24 -3.87 -13.08
C PRO A 194 -0.19 -2.79 -11.98
N ALA A 195 0.52 -3.04 -10.88
CA ALA A 195 0.69 -2.05 -9.83
C ALA A 195 1.50 -0.83 -10.29
N THR A 196 2.65 -1.01 -10.94
CA THR A 196 3.45 0.13 -11.43
C THR A 196 2.73 0.88 -12.54
N ALA A 197 2.04 0.17 -13.43
CA ALA A 197 1.24 0.79 -14.47
C ALA A 197 0.07 1.61 -13.88
N SER A 198 -0.63 1.11 -12.85
CA SER A 198 -1.66 1.92 -12.15
C SER A 198 -1.07 3.17 -11.50
N LEU A 199 0.17 3.13 -10.98
CA LEU A 199 0.85 4.32 -10.44
C LEU A 199 1.10 5.38 -11.52
N ILE A 200 1.56 4.96 -12.71
CA ILE A 200 1.77 5.84 -13.86
C ILE A 200 0.46 6.51 -14.28
N LEU A 201 -0.64 5.75 -14.29
CA LEU A 201 -1.96 6.26 -14.63
C LEU A 201 -2.53 7.19 -13.54
N ALA A 202 -2.32 6.86 -12.26
CA ALA A 202 -2.78 7.68 -11.14
C ALA A 202 -2.19 9.10 -11.18
N VAL A 203 -0.87 9.23 -11.34
CA VAL A 203 -0.23 10.56 -11.42
C VAL A 203 -0.64 11.35 -12.65
N ALA A 204 -0.98 10.68 -13.75
CA ALA A 204 -1.40 11.32 -15.00
C ALA A 204 -2.88 11.75 -15.01
N THR A 205 -3.68 11.20 -14.11
CA THR A 205 -5.13 11.44 -14.00
C THR A 205 -5.53 12.20 -12.75
N GLU A 206 -4.59 12.57 -11.89
CA GLU A 206 -4.86 13.34 -10.68
C GLU A 206 -5.51 14.70 -10.99
N GLY A 207 -6.68 14.96 -10.39
CA GLY A 207 -7.51 16.13 -10.66
C GLY A 207 -8.36 16.04 -11.92
N LYS A 208 -8.35 14.91 -12.65
CA LYS A 208 -9.24 14.68 -13.81
C LYS A 208 -10.56 14.04 -13.36
N LYS A 209 -11.56 14.06 -14.24
CA LYS A 209 -12.89 13.46 -13.97
C LYS A 209 -12.81 11.95 -13.66
N ASN A 210 -11.96 11.24 -14.42
CA ASN A 210 -11.67 9.82 -14.24
C ASN A 210 -10.31 9.63 -13.57
N GLU A 211 -10.18 10.05 -12.30
CA GLU A 211 -8.98 9.75 -11.52
C GLU A 211 -8.82 8.23 -11.38
N ILE A 212 -7.62 7.75 -11.68
CA ILE A 212 -7.30 6.34 -11.58
C ILE A 212 -6.59 6.08 -10.25
N PRO A 213 -7.07 5.13 -9.41
CA PRO A 213 -6.38 4.77 -8.18
C PRO A 213 -5.09 4.01 -8.47
N PHE A 214 -4.07 4.28 -7.64
CA PHE A 214 -2.88 3.44 -7.59
C PHE A 214 -3.21 2.12 -6.88
N TYR A 215 -2.82 0.99 -7.47
CA TYR A 215 -2.83 -0.30 -6.81
C TYR A 215 -1.68 -0.39 -5.80
N SER A 216 -1.91 0.19 -4.61
CA SER A 216 -1.04 0.06 -3.45
C SER A 216 -1.47 -1.10 -2.54
N ASP A 217 -0.49 -1.64 -1.82
CA ASP A 217 -0.74 -2.65 -0.78
C ASP A 217 -1.66 -2.09 0.31
N ASP A 218 -1.49 -0.81 0.69
CA ASP A 218 -2.24 -0.19 1.79
C ASP A 218 -3.73 -0.03 1.44
N ILE A 219 -4.03 0.39 0.21
CA ILE A 219 -5.43 0.48 -0.27
C ILE A 219 -6.04 -0.91 -0.35
N TYR A 220 -5.31 -1.90 -0.90
CA TYR A 220 -5.85 -3.26 -1.01
C TYR A 220 -6.10 -3.88 0.36
N TRP A 221 -5.20 -3.65 1.31
CA TRP A 221 -5.35 -4.03 2.72
C TRP A 221 -6.62 -3.40 3.32
N TRP A 222 -6.83 -2.10 3.10
CA TRP A 222 -7.97 -1.40 3.66
C TRP A 222 -9.30 -1.76 3.03
N LEU A 223 -9.42 -1.56 1.71
CA LEU A 223 -10.71 -1.58 1.02
C LEU A 223 -11.11 -2.99 0.56
N CYS A 224 -10.15 -3.75 0.00
CA CYS A 224 -10.45 -5.06 -0.60
C CYS A 224 -10.43 -6.20 0.44
N LEU A 225 -9.55 -6.10 1.44
CA LEU A 225 -9.50 -7.07 2.54
C LEU A 225 -10.31 -6.64 3.76
N GLY A 226 -10.78 -5.39 3.82
CA GLY A 226 -11.58 -4.88 4.93
C GLY A 226 -10.80 -4.75 6.23
N LEU A 227 -9.48 -4.54 6.15
CA LEU A 227 -8.58 -4.46 7.29
C LEU A 227 -8.32 -3.00 7.66
N PHE A 228 -8.46 -2.67 8.93
CA PHE A 228 -8.31 -1.34 9.52
C PHE A 228 -8.20 -1.52 11.04
N PRO A 229 -7.79 -0.48 11.80
CA PRO A 229 -7.74 -0.57 13.26
C PRO A 229 -9.09 -1.06 13.81
N GLY A 230 -9.06 -2.19 14.52
CA GLY A 230 -10.25 -2.84 15.06
C GLY A 230 -10.97 -3.83 14.15
N SER A 231 -10.49 -4.06 12.93
CA SER A 231 -11.09 -4.99 11.97
C SER A 231 -10.19 -6.14 11.55
N GLU A 232 -9.09 -6.34 12.28
CA GLU A 232 -8.13 -7.41 11.99
C GLU A 232 -8.74 -8.82 12.05
N LYS A 233 -10.00 -8.92 12.53
CA LYS A 233 -10.92 -10.05 12.30
C LYS A 233 -12.36 -9.63 11.96
N ASN A 234 -12.54 -8.68 11.05
CA ASN A 234 -13.88 -8.35 10.59
C ASN A 234 -14.47 -9.57 9.88
N ARG A 235 -15.46 -10.20 10.54
CA ARG A 235 -16.12 -11.47 10.16
C ARG A 235 -16.55 -11.56 8.69
N TYR A 236 -16.66 -10.43 8.00
CA TYR A 236 -17.08 -10.33 6.61
C TYR A 236 -16.03 -10.81 5.60
N ASN A 237 -14.72 -10.75 5.92
CA ASN A 237 -13.67 -11.15 4.97
C ASN A 237 -12.46 -11.90 5.58
N ASP A 238 -12.56 -12.39 6.83
CA ASP A 238 -11.49 -13.12 7.54
C ASP A 238 -10.83 -14.22 6.70
N LYS A 239 -11.60 -15.00 5.94
CA LYS A 239 -11.05 -16.07 5.09
C LYS A 239 -10.21 -15.53 3.93
N LYS A 240 -10.59 -14.37 3.36
CA LYS A 240 -9.85 -13.73 2.29
C LYS A 240 -8.59 -13.07 2.85
N ALA A 241 -8.74 -12.29 3.93
CA ALA A 241 -7.62 -11.68 4.64
C ALA A 241 -6.59 -12.72 5.08
N ALA A 242 -7.02 -13.82 5.72
CA ALA A 242 -6.12 -14.88 6.18
C ALA A 242 -5.37 -15.59 5.04
N LYS A 243 -5.97 -15.70 3.84
CA LYS A 243 -5.31 -16.28 2.65
C LYS A 243 -4.39 -15.32 1.93
N SER A 244 -4.63 -14.02 2.07
CA SER A 244 -3.90 -12.94 1.41
C SER A 244 -2.87 -12.28 2.32
N MET A 245 -2.56 -12.89 3.46
CA MET A 245 -1.57 -12.43 4.43
C MET A 245 -0.54 -13.54 4.67
N ARG A 246 0.73 -13.15 4.72
CA ARG A 246 1.86 -14.02 5.06
C ARG A 246 2.06 -14.06 6.57
N ASP A 247 2.80 -15.04 7.04
CA ASP A 247 3.19 -15.17 8.47
C ASP A 247 3.96 -13.94 8.99
N ASP A 248 4.62 -13.18 8.12
CA ASP A 248 5.35 -11.95 8.47
C ASP A 248 4.48 -10.68 8.46
N GLY A 249 3.14 -10.82 8.32
CA GLY A 249 2.18 -9.72 8.32
C GLY A 249 2.12 -8.93 7.01
N ARG A 250 2.81 -9.38 5.96
CA ARG A 250 2.76 -8.76 4.63
C ARG A 250 1.65 -9.35 3.78
N LEU A 251 1.16 -8.57 2.83
CA LEU A 251 0.23 -9.07 1.81
C LEU A 251 0.88 -10.14 0.92
N ASP A 252 0.10 -11.16 0.60
CA ASP A 252 0.37 -12.16 -0.43
C ASP A 252 -0.58 -11.97 -1.62
N VAL A 253 -0.49 -10.80 -2.26
CA VAL A 253 -1.27 -10.45 -3.46
C VAL A 253 -0.49 -10.75 -4.73
N LYS A 254 -1.20 -11.08 -5.80
CA LYS A 254 -0.61 -11.49 -7.09
C LYS A 254 -0.22 -10.30 -7.96
N TYR A 255 -0.76 -9.12 -7.67
CA TYR A 255 -0.66 -7.91 -8.49
C TYR A 255 -1.18 -8.14 -9.91
N ASN A 256 -2.32 -8.80 -10.05
CA ASN A 256 -2.95 -9.08 -11.34
C ASN A 256 -4.07 -8.07 -11.67
N MET A 257 -4.66 -8.19 -12.86
CA MET A 257 -5.71 -7.28 -13.33
C MET A 257 -7.06 -7.48 -12.63
N GLU A 258 -7.31 -8.66 -12.05
CA GLU A 258 -8.54 -8.96 -11.32
C GLU A 258 -8.52 -8.28 -9.96
N GLU A 259 -7.43 -8.41 -9.21
CA GLU A 259 -7.23 -7.70 -7.94
C GLU A 259 -7.20 -6.17 -8.15
N TYR A 260 -6.62 -5.71 -9.27
CA TYR A 260 -6.64 -4.29 -9.59
C TYR A 260 -8.05 -3.77 -9.90
N ARG A 261 -8.87 -4.56 -10.61
CA ARG A 261 -10.26 -4.22 -10.87
C ARG A 261 -11.06 -4.10 -9.57
N GLU A 262 -10.89 -5.07 -8.68
CA GLU A 262 -11.53 -5.01 -7.37
C GLU A 262 -11.14 -3.73 -6.62
N LEU A 263 -9.84 -3.40 -6.56
CA LEU A 263 -9.37 -2.17 -5.94
C LEU A 263 -9.95 -0.92 -6.60
N TYR A 264 -10.01 -0.89 -7.93
CA TYR A 264 -10.60 0.22 -8.67
C TYR A 264 -12.07 0.46 -8.27
N GLU A 265 -12.86 -0.61 -8.20
CA GLU A 265 -14.27 -0.56 -7.83
C GLU A 265 -14.46 -0.11 -6.37
N GLU A 266 -13.67 -0.64 -5.44
CA GLU A 266 -13.77 -0.29 -4.02
C GLU A 266 -13.33 1.16 -3.73
N VAL A 267 -12.26 1.65 -4.37
CA VAL A 267 -11.87 3.06 -4.27
C VAL A 267 -12.97 3.96 -4.82
N PHE A 268 -13.57 3.58 -5.95
CA PHE A 268 -14.67 4.35 -6.52
C PHE A 268 -15.88 4.42 -5.58
N LYS A 269 -16.33 3.29 -5.04
CA LYS A 269 -17.46 3.23 -4.10
C LYS A 269 -17.23 4.15 -2.90
N LEU A 270 -16.06 4.05 -2.27
CA LEU A 270 -15.70 4.91 -1.14
C LEU A 270 -15.69 6.39 -1.53
N ARG A 271 -15.02 6.74 -2.63
CA ARG A 271 -14.88 8.13 -3.07
C ARG A 271 -16.22 8.73 -3.47
N HIS A 272 -17.07 7.97 -4.15
CA HIS A 272 -18.42 8.40 -4.50
C HIS A 272 -19.23 8.70 -3.24
N ARG A 273 -19.25 7.79 -2.25
CA ARG A 273 -19.94 8.00 -0.97
C ARG A 273 -19.43 9.21 -0.19
N LEU A 274 -18.12 9.40 -0.11
CA LEU A 274 -17.53 10.51 0.63
C LEU A 274 -17.78 11.88 -0.04
N ASN A 275 -17.89 11.91 -1.37
CA ASN A 275 -18.08 13.15 -2.13
C ASN A 275 -19.55 13.47 -2.46
N HIS A 276 -20.46 12.49 -2.36
CA HIS A 276 -21.87 12.61 -2.76
C HIS A 276 -22.86 11.98 -1.77
N GLY A 277 -22.44 11.70 -0.53
CA GLY A 277 -23.29 11.08 0.49
C GLY A 277 -24.55 11.88 0.82
N ASP A 278 -25.54 11.22 1.44
CA ASP A 278 -26.96 11.60 1.57
C ASP A 278 -27.29 12.95 2.26
N ASP A 279 -26.31 13.71 2.74
CA ASP A 279 -26.50 15.00 3.41
C ASP A 279 -26.53 16.18 2.42
N GLU A 280 -27.35 16.08 1.36
CA GLU A 280 -27.63 17.21 0.43
C GLU A 280 -28.50 18.32 1.05
N LYS A 281 -28.82 18.25 2.34
CA LYS A 281 -29.65 19.25 3.02
C LYS A 281 -28.79 20.02 4.02
N ASP A 282 -28.55 21.29 3.68
CA ASP A 282 -28.09 22.37 4.58
C ASP A 282 -26.58 22.65 4.74
N GLN A 283 -25.74 22.44 3.72
CA GLN A 283 -24.37 22.98 3.74
C GLN A 283 -24.21 24.21 2.80
N LYS A 284 -23.87 25.37 3.40
CA LYS A 284 -23.60 26.64 2.70
C LYS A 284 -22.23 26.70 2.02
N GLU A 285 -21.38 25.69 2.23
CA GLU A 285 -20.04 25.58 1.65
C GLU A 285 -19.94 24.28 0.86
N GLU A 286 -19.29 24.32 -0.30
CA GLU A 286 -19.07 23.09 -1.07
C GLU A 286 -18.17 22.14 -0.26
N PRO A 287 -18.63 20.91 0.03
CA PRO A 287 -17.87 19.96 0.82
C PRO A 287 -16.54 19.62 0.12
N ARG A 288 -15.49 19.42 0.93
CA ARG A 288 -14.16 19.03 0.43
C ARG A 288 -14.27 17.79 -0.46
N GLN A 289 -13.80 17.91 -1.70
CA GLN A 289 -13.72 16.78 -2.62
C GLN A 289 -12.48 15.93 -2.31
N PHE A 290 -12.66 14.63 -2.09
CA PHE A 290 -11.60 13.67 -1.85
C PHE A 290 -11.13 13.03 -3.16
N SER A 291 -9.81 12.99 -3.36
CA SER A 291 -9.15 12.39 -4.53
C SER A 291 -8.78 10.92 -4.32
N CYS A 292 -8.40 10.21 -5.38
CA CYS A 292 -7.80 8.88 -5.25
C CYS A 292 -6.49 8.91 -4.46
N ALA A 293 -5.72 10.01 -4.57
CA ALA A 293 -4.50 10.21 -3.80
C ALA A 293 -4.79 10.38 -2.29
N ASP A 294 -5.92 10.99 -1.92
CA ASP A 294 -6.31 11.09 -0.50
C ASP A 294 -6.69 9.74 0.10
N VAL A 295 -7.38 8.89 -0.68
CA VAL A 295 -7.70 7.51 -0.27
C VAL A 295 -6.42 6.72 0.02
N GLU A 296 -5.39 6.86 -0.82
CA GLU A 296 -4.09 6.22 -0.61
C GLU A 296 -3.41 6.67 0.68
N ARG A 297 -3.41 7.97 0.94
CA ARG A 297 -2.79 8.53 2.15
C ARG A 297 -3.52 8.09 3.41
N VAL A 298 -4.85 8.07 3.38
CA VAL A 298 -5.65 7.56 4.51
C VAL A 298 -5.39 6.07 4.73
N ALA A 299 -5.31 5.27 3.66
CA ALA A 299 -4.96 3.86 3.75
C ALA A 299 -3.59 3.65 4.43
N TYR A 300 -2.59 4.45 4.05
CA TYR A 300 -1.27 4.43 4.67
C TYR A 300 -1.32 4.77 6.17
N VAL A 301 -2.12 5.77 6.55
CA VAL A 301 -2.29 6.17 7.95
C VAL A 301 -2.93 5.06 8.77
N LEU A 302 -4.01 4.46 8.25
CA LEU A 302 -4.69 3.34 8.91
C LEU A 302 -3.79 2.10 9.04
N LYS A 303 -2.93 1.84 8.05
CA LYS A 303 -1.98 0.74 8.11
C LYS A 303 -0.87 0.94 9.15
N ASN A 304 -0.57 2.19 9.49
CA ASN A 304 0.47 2.60 10.45
C ASN A 304 -0.16 3.36 11.63
N PHE A 305 -1.35 2.94 12.05
CA PHE A 305 -2.18 3.68 12.98
C PHE A 305 -1.50 3.91 14.35
N ASP A 306 -0.71 2.94 14.80
CA ASP A 306 0.03 2.97 16.06
C ASP A 306 1.04 4.12 16.18
N ILE A 307 1.47 4.68 15.04
CA ILE A 307 2.38 5.84 14.96
C ILE A 307 1.78 7.04 14.26
N SER A 308 0.49 6.99 13.97
CA SER A 308 -0.17 8.07 13.25
C SER A 308 -0.29 9.35 14.08
N GLY A 309 -0.22 9.24 15.41
CA GLY A 309 -0.57 10.32 16.33
C GLY A 309 -2.09 10.54 16.42
N PHE A 310 -2.90 9.57 15.97
CA PHE A 310 -4.35 9.64 16.13
C PHE A 310 -4.72 9.65 17.62
N PRO A 311 -5.69 10.49 18.06
CA PRO A 311 -6.11 10.53 19.46
C PRO A 311 -6.54 9.16 19.95
N ASN A 312 -6.02 8.76 21.12
CA ASN A 312 -6.32 7.48 21.76
C ASN A 312 -5.97 6.25 20.90
N ALA A 313 -5.03 6.37 19.95
CA ALA A 313 -4.67 5.25 19.07
C ALA A 313 -4.31 3.97 19.83
N ALA A 314 -3.58 4.08 20.95
CA ALA A 314 -3.24 2.94 21.80
C ALA A 314 -4.49 2.30 22.43
N GLU A 315 -5.37 3.11 23.04
CA GLU A 315 -6.61 2.63 23.66
C GLU A 315 -7.57 2.03 22.63
N ILE A 316 -7.64 2.61 21.43
CA ILE A 316 -8.39 2.09 20.30
C ILE A 316 -7.88 0.68 19.98
N LEU A 317 -6.57 0.51 19.76
CA LEU A 317 -5.96 -0.78 19.47
C LEU A 317 -6.16 -1.78 20.63
N GLU A 318 -5.98 -1.38 21.88
CA GLU A 318 -6.15 -2.23 23.08
C GLU A 318 -7.60 -2.65 23.32
N GLN A 319 -8.56 -1.72 23.24
CA GLN A 319 -9.98 -2.04 23.35
C GLN A 319 -10.37 -3.08 22.30
N TYR A 320 -9.79 -2.99 21.10
CA TYR A 320 -10.03 -3.96 20.06
C TYR A 320 -9.38 -5.32 20.35
N GLU A 321 -8.14 -5.38 20.82
CA GLU A 321 -7.51 -6.63 21.26
C GLU A 321 -8.36 -7.36 22.33
N ALA A 322 -8.91 -6.63 23.31
CA ALA A 322 -9.78 -7.19 24.34
C ALA A 322 -11.08 -7.78 23.75
N THR A 323 -11.77 -7.06 22.85
CA THR A 323 -12.97 -7.60 22.18
C THR A 323 -12.68 -8.84 21.33
N MET A 324 -11.45 -8.97 20.81
CA MET A 324 -11.03 -10.13 20.02
C MET A 324 -10.81 -11.38 20.87
N ASP A 325 -10.32 -11.23 22.11
CA ASP A 325 -10.13 -12.35 23.02
C ASP A 325 -11.46 -12.86 23.58
N GLU A 326 -12.40 -11.97 23.87
CA GLU A 326 -13.78 -12.34 24.23
C GLU A 326 -14.47 -13.15 23.11
N ALA A 327 -14.37 -12.69 21.85
CA ALA A 327 -14.95 -13.40 20.71
C ALA A 327 -14.29 -14.77 20.42
N ARG A 328 -13.01 -14.96 20.77
CA ARG A 328 -12.32 -16.25 20.67
C ARG A 328 -12.79 -17.24 21.73
N ILE A 329 -13.09 -16.76 22.93
CA ILE A 329 -13.59 -17.57 24.03
C ILE A 329 -14.99 -18.12 23.68
N ASP A 330 -15.86 -17.29 23.08
CA ASP A 330 -17.21 -17.69 22.68
C ASP A 330 -17.25 -18.69 21.53
N GLN A 331 -16.26 -18.67 20.62
CA GLN A 331 -16.16 -19.64 19.53
C GLN A 331 -15.61 -21.01 19.95
N ASN A 332 -15.13 -21.16 21.20
CA ASN A 332 -14.58 -22.42 21.70
C ASN A 332 -15.18 -22.82 23.07
N PRO A 333 -16.49 -23.12 23.15
CA PRO A 333 -17.18 -23.38 24.41
C PRO A 333 -16.83 -24.73 25.08
N LEU A 334 -15.92 -25.53 24.50
CA LEU A 334 -15.61 -26.89 24.95
C LEU A 334 -14.11 -27.11 25.28
N GLY A 335 -13.49 -26.16 25.96
CA GLY A 335 -12.30 -26.43 26.78
C GLY A 335 -12.70 -26.86 28.18
N LYS A 336 -13.15 -28.10 28.38
CA LYS A 336 -13.49 -28.61 29.73
C LYS A 336 -12.32 -28.40 30.70
N LYS A 337 -12.59 -27.61 31.75
CA LYS A 337 -11.85 -27.54 33.01
C LYS A 337 -11.44 -28.96 33.44
N LYS A 338 -10.14 -29.25 33.46
CA LYS A 338 -9.62 -30.26 34.40
C LYS A 338 -9.50 -29.56 35.75
N SER A 339 -10.51 -29.76 36.57
CA SER A 339 -10.44 -29.49 38.00
C SER A 339 -9.31 -30.30 38.61
N ARG A 340 -8.49 -29.64 39.42
CA ARG A 340 -7.67 -30.30 40.44
C ARG A 340 -8.63 -31.11 41.34
N HIS A 341 -8.44 -32.41 41.38
CA HIS A 341 -8.87 -33.24 42.50
C HIS A 341 -7.61 -33.95 42.98
N ASP A 342 -7.24 -33.61 44.21
CA ASP A 342 -6.34 -34.40 45.03
C ASP A 342 -7.02 -35.75 45.28
N ASP A 343 -6.26 -36.83 45.13
CA ASP A 343 -6.43 -38.04 45.93
C ASP A 343 -5.08 -38.76 45.94
N ASP A 344 -4.52 -38.82 47.15
CA ASP A 344 -3.42 -39.68 47.55
C ASP A 344 -3.78 -41.15 47.30
N ASP A 345 -2.87 -41.92 46.70
CA ASP A 345 -2.61 -43.27 47.20
C ASP A 345 -1.23 -43.79 46.73
N GLU A 346 -0.46 -44.23 47.71
CA GLU A 346 0.86 -44.85 47.59
C GLU A 346 0.75 -46.29 47.04
N SER A 347 1.70 -46.70 46.20
CA SER A 347 2.33 -48.03 46.29
C SER A 347 3.51 -48.21 45.34
N GLU A 348 4.69 -48.25 45.96
CA GLU A 348 5.86 -49.12 45.77
C GLU A 348 6.43 -49.47 44.38
N GLU A 349 7.68 -49.03 44.23
CA GLU A 349 8.88 -49.73 43.72
C GLU A 349 8.76 -50.94 42.77
N ARG A 350 9.48 -50.86 41.63
CA ARG A 350 10.65 -51.73 41.36
C ARG A 350 11.42 -51.26 40.13
N GLY A 351 12.74 -51.17 40.30
CA GLY A 351 13.68 -50.64 39.31
C GLY A 351 14.14 -51.61 38.22
N GLY A 352 14.99 -51.10 37.32
CA GLY A 352 15.71 -51.91 36.35
C GLY A 352 16.47 -51.09 35.29
N LYS A 353 17.75 -50.81 35.56
CA LYS A 353 18.75 -50.41 34.54
C LYS A 353 19.07 -51.57 33.61
N ARG A 354 19.31 -51.30 32.32
CA ARG A 354 20.43 -51.78 31.44
C ARG A 354 20.07 -51.49 29.97
N GLN A 355 20.85 -50.71 29.20
CA GLN A 355 22.18 -50.91 28.60
C GLN A 355 22.13 -51.48 27.15
N ALA A 356 22.88 -50.80 26.30
CA ALA A 356 23.24 -50.98 24.88
C ALA A 356 23.09 -52.35 24.19
N GLY A 357 22.75 -52.29 22.89
CA GLY A 357 22.89 -53.38 21.92
C GLY A 357 23.21 -52.84 20.52
N PHE A 358 24.49 -52.88 20.19
CA PHE A 358 25.11 -52.57 18.89
C PHE A 358 24.78 -53.69 17.89
N ALA A 359 24.48 -53.35 16.63
CA ALA A 359 24.57 -54.29 15.51
C ALA A 359 24.94 -53.53 14.22
N GLU A 360 26.24 -53.45 13.97
CA GLU A 360 26.80 -53.27 12.63
C GLU A 360 26.61 -54.55 11.81
N THR A 361 26.30 -54.40 10.52
CA THR A 361 26.86 -55.11 9.34
C THR A 361 25.97 -54.74 8.15
N GLY A 362 26.44 -54.44 6.94
CA GLY A 362 27.76 -54.43 6.37
C GLY A 362 27.73 -53.69 5.01
N ARG A 363 28.94 -53.28 4.61
CA ARG A 363 29.31 -52.46 3.45
C ARG A 363 28.98 -53.10 2.09
N GLY A 364 28.76 -52.25 1.07
CA GLY A 364 28.74 -52.66 -0.34
C GLY A 364 28.91 -51.52 -1.35
N LYS A 365 30.16 -51.07 -1.52
CA LYS A 365 30.79 -50.13 -2.49
C LYS A 365 30.08 -49.71 -3.80
N ARG A 366 30.16 -48.38 -4.05
CA ARG A 366 30.52 -47.60 -5.28
C ARG A 366 30.85 -48.33 -6.60
N LYS A 367 30.34 -47.77 -7.72
CA LYS A 367 31.07 -47.19 -8.90
C LYS A 367 30.05 -46.48 -9.82
N LYS A 368 30.15 -45.16 -10.07
CA LYS A 368 30.71 -44.49 -11.27
C LYS A 368 30.49 -45.26 -12.59
N VAL A 369 29.58 -44.76 -13.44
CA VAL A 369 29.87 -44.14 -14.76
C VAL A 369 29.02 -42.89 -14.85
#